data_AF-A0A847MBI7-F1
#
_entry.id   AF-A0A847MBI7-F1
#
_cell.length_a   1.000
_cell.length_b   1.000
_cell.length_c   1.000
_cell.angle_alpha   90.00
_cell.angle_beta   90.00
_cell.angle_gamma   90.00
#
_symmetry.space_group_name_H-M   'P 1'
#
loop_
_entity.id
_entity.type
_entity.pdbx_description
1 polymer ?
#
loop_
_entity_poly.entity_id
_entity_poly.type
_entity_poly.pdbx_seq_one_letter_code
_entity_poly.pdbx_strand_id
1 'polypeptide(L)'
;MELPQVANNIPATVYDFSTGEQLASGRCSVKFIEHTDRLRVMRNRFEGYFRTANQDDTDRLNAHLIRMISQGAPAHQMIVEYEDKRYSLTVKFELGDGTLFSFSGRAEPTIV
;
A
#
# COMPACT_ATOMS: atom_id res chain seq x y z
N MET A 1 2.30 3.94 -20.26
CA MET A 1 1.75 2.62 -19.88
C MET A 1 1.64 2.67 -18.37
N GLU A 2 0.43 2.93 -17.91
CA GLU A 2 0.05 3.20 -16.53
C GLU A 2 -0.40 1.87 -15.89
N LEU A 3 -0.46 1.79 -14.55
CA LEU A 3 -1.05 0.63 -13.88
C LEU A 3 -2.50 0.42 -14.38
N PRO A 4 -2.94 -0.83 -14.60
CA PRO A 4 -4.31 -1.09 -15.00
C PRO A 4 -5.26 -0.68 -13.88
N GLN A 5 -6.53 -0.44 -14.23
CA GLN A 5 -7.56 -0.07 -13.25
C GLN A 5 -7.66 -1.08 -12.10
N VAL A 6 -7.35 -2.36 -12.35
CA VAL A 6 -7.20 -3.38 -11.33
C VAL A 6 -5.94 -4.21 -11.63
N ALA A 7 -5.02 -4.30 -10.67
CA ALA A 7 -3.90 -5.23 -10.72
C ALA A 7 -4.02 -6.20 -9.53
N ASN A 8 -4.04 -7.50 -9.82
CA ASN A 8 -4.30 -8.53 -8.81
C ASN A 8 -3.08 -9.38 -8.55
N ASN A 9 -2.87 -9.73 -7.28
CA ASN A 9 -1.85 -10.69 -6.86
C ASN A 9 -0.47 -10.35 -7.43
N ILE A 10 -0.02 -9.10 -7.33
CA ILE A 10 1.28 -8.63 -7.81
C ILE A 10 2.29 -8.58 -6.67
N PRO A 11 3.59 -8.83 -6.90
CA PRO A 11 4.61 -8.69 -5.87
C PRO A 11 4.63 -7.27 -5.30
N ALA A 12 4.77 -7.16 -3.99
CA ALA A 12 4.81 -5.89 -3.30
C ALA A 12 5.76 -5.93 -2.09
N THR A 13 6.43 -4.82 -1.83
CA THR A 13 7.26 -4.61 -0.63
C THR A 13 6.86 -3.30 0.03
N VAL A 14 6.66 -3.33 1.35
CA VAL A 14 6.26 -2.19 2.17
C VAL A 14 7.45 -1.67 2.95
N TYR A 15 7.60 -0.35 2.96
CA TYR A 15 8.65 0.38 3.64
C TYR A 15 8.05 1.46 4.55
N ASP A 16 8.73 1.75 5.65
CA ASP A 16 8.50 2.94 6.47
C ASP A 16 8.79 4.17 5.61
N PHE A 17 7.80 5.06 5.51
CA PHE A 17 7.89 6.24 4.66
C PHE A 17 8.95 7.26 5.13
N SER A 18 9.24 7.30 6.43
CA SER A 18 10.17 8.27 7.04
C SER A 18 11.60 7.76 7.05
N THR A 19 11.80 6.48 7.34
CA THR A 19 13.13 5.89 7.51
C THR A 19 13.63 5.12 6.30
N GLY A 20 12.72 4.69 5.41
CA GLY A 20 13.04 3.80 4.30
C GLY A 20 13.29 2.34 4.72
N GLU A 21 13.06 2.00 6.00
CA GLU A 21 13.22 0.63 6.49
C GLU A 21 12.17 -0.30 5.84
N GLN A 22 12.60 -1.47 5.38
CA GLN A 22 11.69 -2.48 4.86
C GLN A 22 10.90 -3.14 6.00
N LEU A 23 9.57 -3.01 5.95
CA LEU A 23 8.67 -3.52 6.97
C LEU A 23 8.14 -4.92 6.63
N ALA A 24 7.77 -5.16 5.37
CA ALA A 24 7.19 -6.43 4.96
C ALA A 24 7.34 -6.67 3.46
N SER A 25 7.42 -7.94 3.05
CA SER A 25 7.30 -8.38 1.66
C SER A 25 6.07 -9.26 1.49
N GLY A 26 5.50 -9.26 0.29
CA GLY A 26 4.26 -10.00 0.05
C GLY A 26 3.69 -9.79 -1.34
N ARG A 27 2.37 -9.89 -1.42
CA ARG A 27 1.62 -9.66 -2.66
C ARG A 27 0.44 -8.74 -2.38
N CYS A 28 0.09 -7.89 -3.35
CA CYS A 28 -1.07 -7.04 -3.24
C CYS A 28 -2.04 -7.19 -4.41
N SER A 29 -3.28 -6.83 -4.15
CA SER A 29 -4.23 -6.45 -5.19
C SER A 29 -4.57 -4.97 -5.00
N VAL A 30 -4.53 -4.20 -6.08
CA VAL A 30 -4.84 -2.76 -6.09
C VAL A 30 -5.92 -2.48 -7.13
N LYS A 31 -6.87 -1.62 -6.74
CA LYS A 31 -7.96 -1.12 -7.59
C LYS A 31 -7.95 0.39 -7.58
N PHE A 32 -7.83 0.98 -8.76
CA PHE A 32 -7.96 2.40 -8.99
C PHE A 32 -9.43 2.80 -9.09
N ILE A 33 -9.78 3.83 -8.34
CA ILE A 33 -11.14 4.35 -8.23
C ILE A 33 -11.30 5.46 -9.25
N GLU A 34 -12.23 5.28 -10.18
CA GLU A 34 -12.60 6.33 -11.12
C GLU A 34 -13.39 7.42 -10.40
N HIS A 35 -12.88 8.65 -10.44
CA HIS A 35 -13.59 9.81 -9.92
C HIS A 35 -14.25 10.55 -11.07
N THR A 36 -15.57 10.45 -11.15
CA THR A 36 -16.38 11.11 -12.18
C THR A 36 -16.70 12.58 -11.88
N ASP A 37 -16.29 13.11 -10.71
CA ASP A 37 -16.62 14.46 -10.25
C ASP A 37 -15.36 15.22 -9.79
N ARG A 38 -15.22 16.46 -10.28
CA ARG A 38 -14.08 17.37 -10.04
C ARG A 38 -13.94 17.80 -8.58
N LEU A 39 -14.97 17.73 -7.75
CA LEU A 39 -14.90 18.10 -6.33
C LEU A 39 -14.25 17.02 -5.43
N ARG A 40 -13.93 15.84 -5.99
CA ARG A 40 -13.43 14.67 -5.23
C ARG A 40 -11.91 14.62 -5.02
N VAL A 41 -11.20 15.73 -5.21
CA VAL A 41 -9.73 15.83 -5.08
C VAL A 41 -9.19 15.30 -3.73
N MET A 42 -10.04 15.18 -2.71
CA MET A 42 -9.71 14.68 -1.37
C MET A 42 -10.04 13.17 -1.13
N ARG A 43 -10.60 12.45 -2.11
CA ARG A 43 -10.99 11.03 -1.98
C ARG A 43 -9.88 10.09 -2.42
N ASN A 44 -9.84 8.89 -1.84
CA ASN A 44 -8.87 7.85 -2.17
C ASN A 44 -8.85 7.58 -3.68
N ARG A 45 -7.66 7.57 -4.28
CA ARG A 45 -7.44 7.26 -5.71
C ARG A 45 -7.40 5.77 -5.98
N PHE A 46 -6.94 5.00 -5.00
CA PHE A 46 -6.93 3.56 -5.09
C PHE A 46 -7.08 2.95 -3.71
N GLU A 47 -7.50 1.69 -3.70
CA GLU A 47 -7.66 0.85 -2.53
C GLU A 47 -7.20 -0.57 -2.86
N GLY A 48 -6.97 -1.37 -1.83
CA GLY A 48 -6.52 -2.73 -2.06
C GLY A 48 -6.26 -3.50 -0.79
N TYR A 49 -5.69 -4.69 -1.00
CA TYR A 49 -5.26 -5.57 0.07
C TYR A 49 -3.82 -6.00 -0.17
N PHE A 50 -3.03 -6.00 0.88
CA PHE A 50 -1.69 -6.53 0.92
C PHE A 50 -1.67 -7.77 1.80
N ARG A 51 -1.08 -8.85 1.29
CA ARG A 51 -0.87 -10.09 2.03
C ARG A 51 0.62 -10.28 2.24
N THR A 52 1.05 -10.33 3.49
CA THR A 52 2.43 -10.61 3.88
C THR A 52 2.83 -12.04 3.47
N ALA A 53 4.12 -12.23 3.19
CA ALA A 53 4.65 -13.53 2.78
C ALA A 53 4.77 -14.52 3.95
N ASN A 54 4.94 -14.03 5.18
CA ASN A 54 5.18 -14.84 6.38
C ASN A 54 4.67 -14.14 7.65
N GLN A 55 4.70 -14.87 8.78
CA GLN A 55 4.21 -14.37 10.07
C GLN A 55 5.13 -13.28 10.64
N ASP A 56 6.45 -13.38 10.48
CA ASP A 56 7.39 -12.38 11.01
C ASP A 56 7.17 -10.99 10.38
N ASP A 57 6.93 -10.93 9.08
CA ASP A 57 6.56 -9.71 8.36
C ASP A 57 5.19 -9.18 8.82
N THR A 58 4.26 -10.08 9.16
CA THR A 58 2.93 -9.73 9.70
C THR A 58 3.05 -9.06 11.05
N ASP A 59 3.83 -9.65 11.95
CA ASP A 59 4.02 -9.17 13.31
C ASP A 59 4.77 -7.83 13.29
N ARG A 60 5.79 -7.70 12.42
CA ARG A 60 6.54 -6.44 12.25
C ARG A 60 5.64 -5.33 11.72
N LEU A 61 4.87 -5.58 10.67
CA LEU A 61 3.96 -4.58 10.11
C LEU A 61 2.88 -4.19 11.14
N ASN A 62 2.25 -5.15 11.82
CA ASN A 62 1.27 -4.83 12.86
C ASN A 62 1.87 -4.02 14.02
N ALA A 63 3.02 -4.42 14.54
CA ALA A 63 3.70 -3.69 15.61
C ALA A 63 4.05 -2.26 15.18
N HIS A 64 4.51 -2.10 13.93
CA HIS A 64 4.79 -0.80 13.35
C HIS A 64 3.52 0.05 13.24
N LEU A 65 2.43 -0.49 12.70
CA LEU A 65 1.14 0.20 12.59
C LEU A 65 0.61 0.64 13.96
N ILE A 66 0.66 -0.23 14.96
CA ILE A 66 0.24 0.09 16.34
C ILE A 66 1.07 1.24 16.92
N ARG A 67 2.40 1.19 16.78
CA ARG A 67 3.29 2.26 17.22
C ARG A 67 2.92 3.59 16.57
N MET A 68 2.61 3.55 15.28
CA MET A 68 2.35 4.70 14.44
C MET A 68 0.93 5.30 14.59
N ILE A 69 -0.05 4.53 15.06
CA ILE A 69 -1.40 5.05 15.36
C ILE A 69 -1.34 6.22 16.35
N SER A 70 -0.45 6.15 17.35
CA SER A 70 -0.23 7.23 18.33
C SER A 70 0.29 8.54 17.71
N GLN A 71 0.79 8.48 16.48
CA GLN A 71 1.43 9.61 15.77
C GLN A 71 0.55 10.19 14.65
N GLY A 72 -0.69 9.72 14.48
CA GLY A 72 -1.65 10.29 13.52
C GLY A 72 -1.85 9.50 12.21
N ALA A 73 -1.61 8.18 12.22
CA ALA A 73 -1.85 7.27 11.10
C ALA A 73 -1.04 7.59 9.82
N PRO A 74 0.30 7.41 9.88
CA PRO A 74 1.23 7.77 8.83
C PRO A 74 1.11 6.88 7.59
N ALA A 75 1.47 7.47 6.47
CA ALA A 75 1.58 6.77 5.21
C ALA A 75 2.81 5.86 5.20
N HIS A 76 2.78 4.86 4.33
CA HIS A 76 3.84 3.91 4.03
C HIS A 76 4.17 4.01 2.55
N GLN A 77 5.41 3.70 2.20
CA GLN A 77 5.77 3.49 0.81
C GLN A 77 5.58 2.01 0.47
N MET A 78 4.84 1.71 -0.59
CA MET A 78 4.70 0.36 -1.11
C MET A 78 5.22 0.33 -2.54
N ILE A 79 6.25 -0.48 -2.78
CA ILE A 79 6.74 -0.73 -4.13
C ILE A 79 6.05 -1.97 -4.67
N VAL A 80 5.40 -1.85 -5.83
CA VAL A 80 4.76 -2.95 -6.53
C VAL A 80 5.44 -3.22 -7.87
N GLU A 81 5.49 -4.49 -8.26
CA GLU A 81 6.09 -4.93 -9.53
C GLU A 81 5.00 -5.37 -10.49
N TYR A 82 4.91 -4.70 -11.65
CA TYR A 82 3.91 -4.97 -12.67
C TYR A 82 4.48 -4.77 -14.07
N GLU A 83 4.36 -5.79 -14.94
CA GLU A 83 4.85 -5.79 -16.33
C GLU A 83 6.27 -5.21 -16.45
N ASP A 84 7.22 -5.81 -15.72
CA ASP A 84 8.65 -5.44 -15.71
C ASP A 84 8.98 -4.02 -15.22
N LYS A 85 8.00 -3.35 -14.58
CA LYS A 85 8.18 -2.02 -13.98
C LYS A 85 7.91 -2.04 -12.49
N ARG A 86 8.53 -1.09 -11.80
CA ARG A 86 8.33 -0.83 -10.39
C ARG A 86 7.55 0.46 -10.22
N TYR A 87 6.50 0.41 -9.42
CA TYR A 87 5.69 1.57 -9.07
C TYR A 87 5.75 1.80 -7.57
N SER A 88 5.98 3.04 -7.16
CA SER A 88 5.94 3.50 -5.78
C SER A 88 4.56 4.08 -5.47
N LEU A 89 3.87 3.45 -4.54
CA LEU A 89 2.56 3.85 -4.04
C LEU A 89 2.73 4.40 -2.62
N THR A 90 2.13 5.56 -2.34
CA THR A 90 1.99 6.06 -0.97
C THR A 90 0.66 5.56 -0.42
N VAL A 91 0.71 4.70 0.60
CA VAL A 91 -0.46 3.96 1.10
C VAL A 91 -0.66 4.17 2.59
N LYS A 92 -1.91 4.14 3.03
CA LYS A 92 -2.29 4.07 4.43
C LYS A 92 -2.95 2.72 4.68
N PHE A 93 -2.33 1.94 5.56
CA PHE A 93 -2.85 0.64 5.99
C PHE A 93 -3.83 0.78 7.15
N GLU A 94 -4.75 -0.17 7.23
CA GLU A 94 -5.49 -0.50 8.45
C GLU A 94 -4.79 -1.66 9.16
N LEU A 95 -5.15 -1.91 10.44
CA LEU A 95 -4.66 -3.09 11.15
C LEU A 95 -5.13 -4.34 10.43
N GLY A 96 -4.23 -5.31 10.27
CA GLY A 96 -4.50 -6.52 9.51
C GLY A 96 -5.38 -7.52 10.25
N ASP A 97 -6.08 -8.35 9.49
CA ASP A 97 -6.70 -9.60 9.96
C ASP A 97 -5.82 -10.77 9.53
N GLY A 98 -5.04 -11.31 10.49
CA GLY A 98 -3.98 -12.25 10.20
C GLY A 98 -2.92 -11.64 9.27
N THR A 99 -2.66 -12.28 8.13
CA THR A 99 -1.65 -11.85 7.14
C THR A 99 -2.18 -10.81 6.14
N LEU A 100 -3.45 -10.39 6.25
CA LEU A 100 -4.12 -9.54 5.26
C LEU A 100 -4.37 -8.13 5.79
N PHE A 101 -3.91 -7.12 5.06
CA PHE A 101 -3.98 -5.72 5.42
C PHE A 101 -4.70 -4.92 4.33
N SER A 102 -5.82 -4.29 4.65
CA SER A 102 -6.46 -3.30 3.77
C SER A 102 -5.61 -2.04 3.70
N PHE A 103 -5.59 -1.41 2.52
CA PHE A 103 -4.94 -0.12 2.34
C PHE A 103 -5.71 0.79 1.39
N SER A 104 -5.42 2.09 1.50
CA SER A 104 -5.86 3.10 0.54
C SER A 104 -4.75 4.10 0.24
N GLY A 105 -4.81 4.74 -0.92
CA GLY A 105 -3.88 5.79 -1.30
C GLY A 105 -4.57 6.96 -1.98
N ARG A 106 -3.94 8.13 -1.90
CA ARG A 106 -4.46 9.40 -2.44
C ARG A 106 -3.53 10.07 -3.46
N ALA A 107 -2.24 9.74 -3.41
CA ALA A 107 -1.26 10.22 -4.37
C ALA A 107 -1.28 9.35 -5.63
N GLU A 108 -0.86 9.91 -6.76
CA GLU A 108 -0.61 9.12 -7.97
C GLU A 108 0.60 8.20 -7.76
N PRO A 109 0.57 6.94 -8.25
CA PRO A 109 1.75 6.09 -8.28
C PRO A 109 2.86 6.70 -9.13
N THR A 110 4.10 6.57 -8.70
CA THR A 110 5.28 7.02 -9.45
C THR A 110 6.11 5.83 -9.94
N ILE A 111 6.73 5.94 -11.11
CA ILE A 111 7.70 4.94 -11.58
C ILE A 111 9.03 5.15 -10.83
N VAL A 112 9.67 4.05 -10.44
CA VAL A 112 10.99 4.01 -9.76
C VAL A 112 11.99 3.16 -10.52
#